data_AF-A0A1F7IMJ1-F1
#
_entry.id   AF-A0A1F7IMJ1-F1
#
_cell.length_a   1.000
_cell.length_b   1.000
_cell.length_c   1.000
_cell.angle_alpha   90.00
_cell.angle_beta   90.00
_cell.angle_gamma   90.00
#
_symmetry.space_group_name_H-M   'P 1'
#
loop_
_entity.id
_entity.type
_entity.pdbx_description
1 polymer ?
#
loop_
_entity_poly.entity_id
_entity_poly.type
_entity_poly.pdbx_seq_one_letter_code
_entity_poly.pdbx_strand_id
1 'polypeptide(L)'
;MTNLTKQLEKYYSRKGNRLIFSNGMTLNQLALEMWEKLGYREIDSSVLSRFLQGERLLNLRQFQIFCQILRINGQRRKEYTKLLNYKILSSIRQGENFEYLKQDLFVDRTIEAVDSLRNAMAYDAPLLALEMIDLLKEKLNNNRLLIKSNDVNKHLLILKGKLLLEEKVILLDVLPFNQISRRIIEIAREFKKLGEITGEKEFLGNSEALIGRTFFHYGNYLRALKHDLLALKLIKNIEEKCVVFMRLADEYAFLNIPKEFLRVRDEFIDTLFKGRDDMWCFSLKGISQANSLLGREKEARHYLDEAWQVYHTKLKKNYGKYKHIRKIQLNFAEYQFKKKFGSKSERQSNNFLSEINNLSSICGYKVYQIKKRFIPMVVL
;
A
#
# COMPACT_ATOMS: atom_id res chain seq x y z
N MET A 1 -31.42 -1.86 -4.74
CA MET A 1 -30.60 -2.64 -3.77
C MET A 1 -29.28 -3.04 -4.42
N THR A 2 -28.16 -2.76 -3.75
CA THR A 2 -26.83 -3.05 -4.27
C THR A 2 -26.40 -4.51 -4.06
N ASN A 3 -25.46 -5.01 -4.86
CA ASN A 3 -24.94 -6.38 -4.72
C ASN A 3 -24.43 -6.64 -3.28
N LEU A 4 -23.74 -5.67 -2.67
CA LEU A 4 -23.28 -5.77 -1.29
C LEU A 4 -24.42 -5.93 -0.27
N THR A 5 -25.47 -5.10 -0.32
CA THR A 5 -26.58 -5.17 0.64
C THR A 5 -27.34 -6.48 0.52
N LYS A 6 -27.59 -6.96 -0.71
CA LYS A 6 -28.17 -8.29 -0.94
C LYS A 6 -27.32 -9.41 -0.35
N GLN A 7 -26.00 -9.33 -0.50
CA GLN A 7 -25.08 -10.31 0.10
C GLN A 7 -25.07 -10.28 1.63
N LEU A 8 -25.40 -9.14 2.25
CA LEU A 8 -25.47 -8.97 3.69
C LEU A 8 -26.79 -9.45 4.29
N GLU A 9 -27.85 -9.63 3.50
CA GLU A 9 -29.16 -10.14 3.95
C GLU A 9 -29.07 -11.49 4.66
N LYS A 10 -28.06 -12.31 4.37
CA LYS A 10 -27.86 -13.58 5.10
C LYS A 10 -27.40 -13.42 6.56
N TYR A 11 -27.05 -12.21 6.99
CA TYR A 11 -26.62 -11.92 8.36
C TYR A 11 -27.69 -11.19 9.17
N TYR A 12 -28.91 -11.03 8.65
CA TYR A 12 -30.03 -10.53 9.42
C TYR A 12 -31.36 -11.08 8.89
N SER A 13 -32.35 -11.14 9.76
CA SER A 13 -33.72 -11.47 9.40
C SER A 13 -34.68 -10.44 9.97
N ARG A 14 -35.87 -10.37 9.38
CA ARG A 14 -36.93 -9.49 9.86
C ARG A 14 -37.90 -10.31 10.71
N LYS A 15 -38.09 -9.92 11.97
CA LYS A 15 -39.07 -10.53 12.89
C LYS A 15 -40.06 -9.45 13.31
N GLY A 16 -41.22 -9.40 12.64
CA GLY A 16 -42.16 -8.28 12.73
C GLY A 16 -41.51 -6.98 12.24
N ASN A 17 -41.57 -5.92 13.05
CA ASN A 17 -40.96 -4.63 12.73
C ASN A 17 -39.48 -4.51 13.11
N ARG A 18 -38.84 -5.59 13.58
CA ARG A 18 -37.46 -5.56 14.04
C ARG A 18 -36.53 -6.30 13.08
N LEU A 19 -35.38 -5.71 12.80
CA LEU A 19 -34.23 -6.40 12.19
C LEU A 19 -33.45 -7.08 13.31
N ILE A 20 -33.23 -8.38 13.18
CA ILE A 20 -32.44 -9.21 14.10
C ILE A 20 -31.25 -9.75 13.32
N PHE A 21 -30.04 -9.45 13.78
CA PHE A 21 -28.80 -9.87 13.15
C PHE A 21 -28.41 -11.30 13.56
N SER A 22 -27.48 -11.91 12.82
CA SER A 22 -27.03 -13.29 13.02
C SER A 22 -26.38 -13.54 14.39
N ASN A 23 -25.98 -12.49 15.10
CA ASN A 23 -25.47 -12.56 16.47
C ASN A 23 -26.57 -12.29 17.54
N GLY A 24 -27.84 -12.23 17.14
CA GLY A 24 -28.99 -12.00 18.03
C GLY A 24 -29.28 -10.53 18.34
N MET A 25 -28.42 -9.59 17.93
CA MET A 25 -28.63 -8.16 18.18
C MET A 25 -29.77 -7.60 17.34
N THR A 26 -30.50 -6.63 17.88
CA THR A 26 -31.39 -5.75 17.11
C THR A 26 -30.60 -4.64 16.40
N LEU A 27 -31.22 -3.92 15.47
CA LEU A 27 -30.60 -2.75 14.81
C LEU A 27 -30.06 -1.72 15.81
N ASN A 28 -30.81 -1.40 16.86
CA ASN A 28 -30.39 -0.44 17.87
C ASN A 28 -29.21 -0.96 18.70
N GLN A 29 -29.22 -2.24 19.08
CA GLN A 29 -28.12 -2.86 19.82
C GLN A 29 -26.85 -2.93 18.97
N LEU A 30 -26.96 -3.30 17.69
CA LEU A 30 -25.82 -3.33 16.79
C LEU A 30 -25.25 -1.93 16.56
N ALA A 31 -26.11 -0.93 16.36
CA ALA A 31 -25.66 0.46 16.22
C ALA A 31 -24.95 0.97 17.47
N LEU A 32 -25.45 0.65 18.68
CA LEU A 32 -24.82 1.00 19.95
C LEU A 32 -23.44 0.35 20.10
N GLU A 33 -23.32 -0.95 19.85
CA GLU A 33 -22.05 -1.68 19.90
C GLU A 33 -21.04 -1.12 18.88
N MET A 34 -21.51 -0.75 17.68
CA MET A 34 -20.67 -0.09 16.68
C MET A 34 -20.19 1.29 17.16
N TRP A 35 -21.09 2.08 17.76
CA TRP A 35 -20.78 3.41 18.29
C TRP A 35 -19.71 3.35 19.39
N GLU A 36 -19.82 2.40 20.31
CA GLU A 36 -18.81 2.16 21.34
C GLU A 36 -17.44 1.78 20.74
N LYS A 37 -17.40 0.83 19.79
CA LYS A 37 -16.14 0.41 19.14
C LYS A 37 -15.54 1.49 18.23
N LEU A 38 -16.34 2.46 17.78
CA LEU A 38 -15.88 3.62 17.02
C LEU A 38 -15.37 4.76 17.91
N GLY A 39 -15.52 4.66 19.24
CA GLY A 39 -15.15 5.72 20.18
C GLY A 39 -16.22 6.80 20.32
N TYR A 40 -17.48 6.39 20.35
CA TYR A 40 -18.67 7.23 20.57
C TYR A 40 -18.89 8.31 19.50
N ARG A 41 -18.60 8.00 18.22
CA ARG A 41 -18.81 8.91 17.09
C ARG A 41 -19.37 8.18 15.87
N GLU A 42 -19.84 8.97 14.90
CA GLU A 42 -20.06 8.61 13.49
C GLU A 42 -21.19 7.64 13.13
N ILE A 43 -21.79 6.90 14.07
CA ILE A 43 -22.84 5.93 13.75
C ILE A 43 -24.01 5.96 14.74
N ASP A 44 -25.22 5.81 14.19
CA ASP A 44 -26.46 5.60 14.92
C ASP A 44 -27.33 4.57 14.16
N SER A 45 -28.50 4.23 14.70
CA SER A 45 -29.41 3.26 14.09
C SER A 45 -29.98 3.74 12.73
N SER A 46 -30.10 5.04 12.51
CA SER A 46 -30.54 5.63 11.24
C SER A 46 -29.47 5.49 10.15
N VAL A 47 -28.20 5.74 10.48
CA VAL A 47 -27.06 5.49 9.60
C VAL A 47 -27.01 4.04 9.19
N LEU A 48 -27.14 3.13 10.16
CA LEU A 48 -27.09 1.69 9.92
C LEU A 48 -28.31 1.21 9.10
N SER A 49 -29.50 1.75 9.36
CA SER A 49 -30.72 1.45 8.59
C SER A 49 -30.55 1.81 7.12
N ARG A 50 -30.13 3.04 6.83
CA ARG A 50 -29.87 3.52 5.46
C ARG A 50 -28.77 2.74 4.76
N PHE A 51 -27.76 2.28 5.51
CA PHE A 51 -26.74 1.38 4.95
C PHE A 51 -27.33 0.06 4.46
N LEU A 52 -28.17 -0.60 5.26
CA LEU A 52 -28.78 -1.88 4.92
C LEU A 52 -29.77 -1.77 3.75
N GLN A 53 -30.44 -0.62 3.62
CA GLN A 53 -31.30 -0.29 2.48
C GLN A 53 -30.49 0.05 1.22
N GLY A 54 -29.18 0.31 1.37
CA GLY A 54 -28.26 0.64 0.30
C GLY A 54 -28.24 2.12 -0.07
N GLU A 55 -28.92 2.96 0.71
CA GLU A 55 -29.04 4.42 0.56
C GLU A 55 -27.81 5.17 1.08
N ARG A 56 -27.06 4.56 2.02
CA ARG A 56 -25.81 5.11 2.55
C ARG A 56 -24.69 4.09 2.47
N LEU A 57 -23.46 4.54 2.30
CA LEU A 57 -22.26 3.73 2.45
C LEU A 57 -21.67 3.93 3.84
N LEU A 58 -21.25 2.84 4.47
CA LEU A 58 -20.34 2.91 5.61
C LEU A 58 -18.94 3.23 5.11
N ASN A 59 -18.19 4.03 5.87
CA ASN A 59 -16.74 4.11 5.66
C ASN A 59 -16.11 2.75 6.02
N LEU A 60 -14.85 2.55 5.63
CA LEU A 60 -14.24 1.24 5.79
C LEU A 60 -14.07 0.85 7.26
N ARG A 61 -13.76 1.79 8.15
CA ARG A 61 -13.63 1.56 9.59
C ARG A 61 -14.95 1.07 10.19
N GLN A 62 -16.04 1.76 9.88
CA GLN A 62 -17.40 1.37 10.26
C GLN A 62 -17.73 -0.02 9.71
N PHE A 63 -17.43 -0.29 8.45
CA PHE A 63 -17.71 -1.59 7.84
C PHE A 63 -16.89 -2.74 8.45
N GLN A 64 -15.63 -2.51 8.82
CA GLN A 64 -14.79 -3.49 9.51
C GLN A 64 -15.35 -3.84 10.89
N ILE A 65 -15.77 -2.84 11.65
CA ILE A 65 -16.42 -3.01 12.95
C ILE A 65 -17.75 -3.75 12.81
N PHE A 66 -18.57 -3.39 11.81
CA PHE A 66 -19.80 -4.11 11.46
C PHE A 66 -19.53 -5.60 11.21
N CYS A 67 -18.54 -5.91 10.36
CA CYS A 67 -18.16 -7.29 10.06
C CYS A 67 -17.59 -8.04 11.28
N GLN A 68 -16.89 -7.34 12.16
CA GLN A 68 -16.33 -7.90 13.39
C GLN A 68 -17.42 -8.30 14.37
N ILE A 69 -18.37 -7.39 14.65
CA ILE A 69 -19.49 -7.64 15.58
C ILE A 69 -20.36 -8.80 15.09
N LEU A 70 -20.62 -8.85 13.78
CA LEU A 70 -21.40 -9.93 13.15
C LEU A 70 -20.60 -11.22 12.93
N ARG A 71 -19.32 -11.26 13.33
CA ARG A 71 -18.42 -12.41 13.16
C ARG A 71 -18.38 -12.92 11.71
N ILE A 72 -18.44 -12.00 10.73
CA ILE A 72 -18.32 -12.33 9.31
C ILE A 72 -16.91 -12.91 9.07
N ASN A 73 -16.86 -14.10 8.47
CA ASN A 73 -15.63 -14.83 8.21
C ASN A 73 -14.64 -13.99 7.35
N GLY A 74 -13.34 -14.26 7.50
CA GLY A 74 -12.30 -13.43 6.87
C GLY A 74 -12.38 -13.39 5.33
N GLN A 75 -12.73 -14.52 4.70
CA GLN A 75 -12.84 -14.62 3.25
C GLN A 75 -13.98 -13.76 2.69
N ARG A 76 -15.20 -13.91 3.25
CA ARG A 76 -16.37 -13.11 2.87
C ARG A 76 -16.16 -11.64 3.21
N ARG A 77 -15.49 -11.34 4.33
CA ARG A 77 -15.13 -9.96 4.67
C ARG A 77 -14.27 -9.30 3.58
N LYS A 78 -13.30 -10.01 2.99
CA LYS A 78 -12.50 -9.51 1.85
C LYS A 78 -13.37 -9.25 0.63
N GLU A 79 -14.21 -10.22 0.26
CA GLU A 79 -15.14 -10.09 -0.87
C GLU A 79 -16.06 -8.87 -0.70
N TYR A 80 -16.61 -8.68 0.50
CA TYR A 80 -17.48 -7.54 0.79
C TYR A 80 -16.74 -6.22 0.87
N THR A 81 -15.52 -6.21 1.39
CA THR A 81 -14.67 -5.01 1.37
C THR A 81 -14.37 -4.61 -0.07
N LYS A 82 -14.09 -5.56 -0.97
CA LYS A 82 -13.95 -5.28 -2.41
C LYS A 82 -15.23 -4.70 -2.99
N LEU A 83 -16.40 -5.30 -2.72
CA LEU A 83 -17.69 -4.77 -3.19
C LEU A 83 -18.00 -3.37 -2.65
N LEU A 84 -17.67 -3.10 -1.39
CA LEU A 84 -17.80 -1.78 -0.78
C LEU A 84 -16.91 -0.77 -1.51
N ASN A 85 -15.64 -1.11 -1.72
CA ASN A 85 -14.70 -0.24 -2.45
C ASN A 85 -15.16 0.04 -3.89
N TYR A 86 -15.69 -0.97 -4.61
CA TYR A 86 -16.28 -0.78 -5.93
C TYR A 86 -17.48 0.17 -5.90
N LYS A 87 -18.33 0.09 -4.88
CA LYS A 87 -19.48 0.98 -4.74
C LYS A 87 -19.07 2.40 -4.34
N ILE A 88 -18.04 2.54 -3.49
CA ILE A 88 -17.42 3.84 -3.21
C ILE A 88 -16.92 4.44 -4.53
N LEU A 89 -16.17 3.66 -5.33
CA LEU A 89 -15.70 4.08 -6.65
C LEU A 89 -16.86 4.50 -7.57
N SER A 90 -17.94 3.72 -7.65
CA SER A 90 -19.08 4.06 -8.52
C SER A 90 -19.77 5.35 -8.07
N SER A 91 -19.98 5.54 -6.76
CA SER A 91 -20.53 6.78 -6.21
C SER A 91 -19.61 7.98 -6.49
N ILE A 92 -18.29 7.77 -6.42
CA ILE A 92 -17.30 8.78 -6.80
C ILE A 92 -17.46 9.15 -8.28
N ARG A 93 -17.56 8.17 -9.20
CA ARG A 93 -17.74 8.42 -10.64
C ARG A 93 -19.05 9.13 -10.99
N GLN A 94 -20.13 8.77 -10.31
CA GLN A 94 -21.47 9.31 -10.57
C GLN A 94 -21.64 10.75 -10.05
N GLY A 95 -20.61 11.34 -9.45
CA GLY A 95 -20.67 12.69 -8.90
C GLY A 95 -21.57 12.82 -7.67
N GLU A 96 -22.08 11.70 -7.13
CA GLU A 96 -22.99 11.71 -5.98
C GLU A 96 -22.29 12.38 -4.77
N ASN A 97 -22.76 13.58 -4.41
CA ASN A 97 -22.46 14.34 -3.21
C ASN A 97 -21.01 14.83 -3.01
N PHE A 98 -20.47 15.63 -3.94
CA PHE A 98 -19.31 16.48 -3.65
C PHE A 98 -19.55 17.98 -3.88
N GLU A 99 -20.45 18.36 -4.80
CA GLU A 99 -20.64 19.77 -5.20
C GLU A 99 -21.23 20.69 -4.11
N TYR A 100 -21.82 20.13 -3.05
CA TYR A 100 -22.50 20.90 -2.00
C TYR A 100 -22.00 20.61 -0.58
N LEU A 101 -20.87 19.91 -0.43
CA LEU A 101 -20.33 19.65 0.90
C LEU A 101 -19.67 20.91 1.46
N LYS A 102 -19.92 21.19 2.75
CA LYS A 102 -19.08 22.14 3.51
C LYS A 102 -17.61 21.72 3.36
N GLN A 103 -16.71 22.70 3.20
CA GLN A 103 -15.29 22.46 2.89
C GLN A 103 -14.64 21.45 3.85
N ASP A 104 -14.97 21.48 5.14
CA ASP A 104 -14.45 20.55 6.15
C ASP A 104 -14.87 19.10 5.86
N LEU A 105 -16.13 18.88 5.49
CA LEU A 105 -16.67 17.56 5.17
C LEU A 105 -16.03 16.96 3.91
N PHE A 106 -15.60 17.80 2.97
CA PHE A 106 -14.84 17.36 1.79
C PHE A 106 -13.44 16.86 2.17
N VAL A 107 -12.74 17.60 3.03
CA VAL A 107 -11.41 17.24 3.54
C VAL A 107 -11.49 15.89 4.27
N ASP A 108 -12.44 15.73 5.18
CA ASP A 108 -12.61 14.49 5.95
C ASP A 108 -12.88 13.28 5.03
N ARG A 109 -13.80 13.42 4.06
CA ARG A 109 -14.08 12.34 3.10
C ARG A 109 -12.87 12.00 2.22
N THR A 110 -12.04 12.98 1.90
CA THR A 110 -10.82 12.74 1.13
C THR A 110 -9.80 11.96 1.96
N ILE A 111 -9.67 12.26 3.25
CA ILE A 111 -8.82 11.49 4.18
C ILE A 111 -9.31 10.04 4.25
N GLU A 112 -10.61 9.81 4.44
CA GLU A 112 -11.18 8.46 4.45
C GLU A 112 -10.96 7.71 3.13
N ALA A 113 -11.01 8.43 2.01
CA ALA A 113 -10.74 7.86 0.69
C ALA A 113 -9.27 7.46 0.53
N VAL A 114 -8.33 8.26 1.02
CA VAL A 114 -6.89 7.92 1.07
C VAL A 114 -6.66 6.64 1.89
N ASP A 115 -7.30 6.52 3.05
CA ASP A 115 -7.21 5.30 3.87
C ASP A 115 -7.79 4.08 3.14
N SER A 116 -8.82 4.27 2.32
CA SER A 116 -9.41 3.21 1.51
C SER A 116 -8.44 2.70 0.42
N LEU A 117 -7.53 3.54 -0.10
CA LEU A 117 -6.48 3.15 -1.04
C LEU A 117 -5.50 2.15 -0.41
N ARG A 118 -5.00 2.46 0.80
CA ARG A 118 -4.09 1.57 1.55
C ARG A 118 -4.71 0.22 1.80
N ASN A 119 -6.01 0.19 2.07
CA ASN A 119 -6.74 -1.05 2.27
C ASN A 119 -6.91 -1.82 0.96
N ALA A 120 -7.25 -1.15 -0.15
CA ALA A 120 -7.27 -1.80 -1.46
C ALA A 120 -5.91 -2.47 -1.77
N MET A 121 -4.81 -1.79 -1.48
CA MET A 121 -3.46 -2.36 -1.58
C MET A 121 -3.24 -3.56 -0.66
N ALA A 122 -3.60 -3.42 0.62
CA ALA A 122 -3.48 -4.51 1.58
C ALA A 122 -4.28 -5.76 1.14
N TYR A 123 -5.37 -5.61 0.38
CA TYR A 123 -6.22 -6.72 -0.07
C TYR A 123 -6.00 -7.15 -1.53
N ASP A 124 -4.81 -6.86 -2.09
CA ASP A 124 -4.40 -7.24 -3.44
C ASP A 124 -5.33 -6.67 -4.53
N ALA A 125 -5.74 -5.41 -4.37
CA ALA A 125 -6.50 -4.66 -5.38
C ALA A 125 -5.76 -3.39 -5.84
N PRO A 126 -4.49 -3.49 -6.30
CA PRO A 126 -3.69 -2.33 -6.67
C PRO A 126 -4.27 -1.52 -7.85
N LEU A 127 -4.83 -2.19 -8.85
CA LEU A 127 -5.40 -1.51 -10.03
C LEU A 127 -6.64 -0.69 -9.66
N LEU A 128 -7.46 -1.20 -8.73
CA LEU A 128 -8.57 -0.44 -8.16
C LEU A 128 -8.07 0.78 -7.39
N ALA A 129 -6.98 0.65 -6.64
CA ALA A 129 -6.38 1.76 -5.91
C ALA A 129 -5.86 2.86 -6.87
N LEU A 130 -5.23 2.50 -8.00
CA LEU A 130 -4.84 3.47 -9.04
C LEU A 130 -6.04 4.23 -9.61
N GLU A 131 -7.11 3.51 -9.97
CA GLU A 131 -8.33 4.12 -10.51
C GLU A 131 -8.99 5.07 -9.50
N MET A 132 -9.00 4.70 -8.22
CA MET A 132 -9.46 5.57 -7.14
C MET A 132 -8.60 6.83 -7.01
N ILE A 133 -7.28 6.72 -7.16
CA ILE A 133 -6.36 7.87 -7.10
C ILE A 133 -6.67 8.88 -8.20
N ASP A 134 -6.83 8.44 -9.44
CA ASP A 134 -7.09 9.33 -10.56
C ASP A 134 -8.38 10.13 -10.34
N LEU A 135 -9.46 9.46 -9.89
CA LEU A 135 -10.72 10.12 -9.56
C LEU A 135 -10.59 11.09 -8.39
N LEU A 136 -9.84 10.74 -7.34
CA LEU A 136 -9.63 11.64 -6.19
C LEU A 136 -8.80 12.86 -6.58
N LYS A 137 -7.81 12.70 -7.45
CA LYS A 137 -7.00 13.82 -7.97
C LYS A 137 -7.83 14.76 -8.83
N GLU A 138 -8.68 14.22 -9.70
CA GLU A 138 -9.64 15.02 -10.48
C GLU A 138 -10.55 15.83 -9.56
N LYS A 139 -11.17 15.17 -8.57
CA LYS A 139 -12.05 15.86 -7.60
C LYS A 139 -11.33 16.92 -6.78
N LEU A 140 -10.12 16.65 -6.31
CA LEU A 140 -9.32 17.64 -5.60
C LEU A 140 -9.01 18.85 -6.48
N ASN A 141 -8.64 18.63 -7.73
CA ASN A 141 -8.35 19.72 -8.66
C ASN A 141 -9.59 20.59 -8.93
N ASN A 142 -10.74 19.96 -9.16
CA ASN A 142 -12.01 20.67 -9.41
C ASN A 142 -12.44 21.49 -8.18
N ASN A 143 -12.36 20.93 -6.98
CA ASN A 143 -12.73 21.63 -5.75
C ASN A 143 -11.74 22.74 -5.38
N ARG A 144 -10.45 22.60 -5.71
CA ARG A 144 -9.45 23.62 -5.42
C ARG A 144 -9.77 24.96 -6.10
N LEU A 145 -10.37 24.93 -7.28
CA LEU A 145 -10.76 26.14 -8.02
C LEU A 145 -11.88 26.92 -7.32
N LEU A 146 -12.66 26.28 -6.45
CA LEU A 146 -13.80 26.87 -5.76
C LEU A 146 -13.45 27.42 -4.37
N ILE A 147 -12.27 27.09 -3.85
CA ILE A 147 -11.87 27.41 -2.46
C ILE A 147 -11.03 28.68 -2.44
N LYS A 148 -11.55 29.71 -1.77
CA LYS A 148 -10.88 31.01 -1.59
C LYS A 148 -9.99 31.10 -0.35
N SER A 149 -10.15 30.18 0.60
CA SER A 149 -9.38 30.19 1.86
C SER A 149 -7.97 29.62 1.64
N ASN A 150 -6.95 30.40 2.01
CA ASN A 150 -5.54 29.98 1.92
C ASN A 150 -5.24 28.74 2.79
N ASP A 151 -5.82 28.67 3.99
CA ASP A 151 -5.59 27.55 4.91
C ASP A 151 -6.21 26.26 4.39
N VAL A 152 -7.43 26.34 3.86
CA VAL A 152 -8.10 25.18 3.25
C VAL A 152 -7.34 24.75 1.99
N ASN A 153 -6.88 25.69 1.17
CA ASN A 153 -6.05 25.38 0.00
C ASN A 153 -4.74 24.68 0.40
N LYS A 154 -4.07 25.14 1.46
CA LYS A 154 -2.87 24.46 2.01
C LYS A 154 -3.19 23.02 2.43
N HIS A 155 -4.29 22.78 3.13
CA HIS A 155 -4.72 21.43 3.50
C HIS A 155 -5.00 20.54 2.27
N LEU A 156 -5.64 21.09 1.23
CA LEU A 156 -5.85 20.35 -0.02
C LEU A 156 -4.54 19.99 -0.74
N LEU A 157 -3.54 20.89 -0.71
CA LEU A 157 -2.21 20.59 -1.25
C LEU A 157 -1.52 19.47 -0.46
N ILE A 158 -1.66 19.46 0.87
CA ILE A 158 -1.16 18.37 1.72
C ILE A 158 -1.87 17.05 1.38
N LEU A 159 -3.19 17.06 1.19
CA LEU A 159 -3.95 15.88 0.76
C LEU A 159 -3.52 15.37 -0.62
N LYS A 160 -3.29 16.29 -1.56
CA LYS A 160 -2.71 15.94 -2.87
C LYS A 160 -1.35 15.26 -2.69
N GLY A 161 -0.49 15.76 -1.81
CA GLY A 161 0.78 15.13 -1.47
C GLY A 161 0.60 13.72 -0.90
N LYS A 162 -0.36 13.51 0.00
CA LYS A 162 -0.69 12.16 0.52
C LYS A 162 -1.16 11.21 -0.58
N LEU A 163 -1.99 11.66 -1.52
CA LEU A 163 -2.38 10.85 -2.67
C LEU A 163 -1.20 10.49 -3.57
N LEU A 164 -0.29 11.43 -3.82
CA LEU A 164 0.92 11.15 -4.58
C LEU A 164 1.81 10.11 -3.88
N LEU A 165 1.84 10.08 -2.55
CA LEU A 165 2.56 9.06 -1.78
C LEU A 165 1.98 7.67 -2.05
N GLU A 166 0.65 7.54 -1.99
CA GLU A 166 -0.01 6.27 -2.31
C GLU A 166 0.21 5.88 -3.78
N GLU A 167 0.10 6.85 -4.70
CA GLU A 167 0.29 6.62 -6.15
C GLU A 167 1.68 6.07 -6.45
N LYS A 168 2.74 6.68 -5.91
CA LYS A 168 4.12 6.18 -6.16
C LYS A 168 4.30 4.76 -5.64
N VAL A 169 3.75 4.42 -4.47
CA VAL A 169 3.91 3.08 -3.87
C VAL A 169 3.24 2.06 -4.77
N ILE A 170 2.01 2.34 -5.20
CA ILE A 170 1.26 1.43 -6.07
C ILE A 170 1.94 1.28 -7.43
N LEU A 171 2.36 2.37 -8.07
CA LEU A 171 3.04 2.29 -9.36
C LEU A 171 4.31 1.44 -9.27
N LEU A 172 5.14 1.67 -8.25
CA LEU A 172 6.42 0.97 -8.07
C LEU A 172 6.26 -0.51 -7.72
N ASP A 173 5.17 -0.90 -7.07
CA ASP A 173 4.88 -2.31 -6.74
C ASP A 173 4.20 -3.07 -7.89
N VAL A 174 3.57 -2.38 -8.84
CA VAL A 174 2.65 -2.98 -9.81
C VAL A 174 3.23 -3.00 -11.21
N LEU A 175 3.86 -1.91 -11.64
CA LEU A 175 4.26 -1.72 -13.03
C LEU A 175 5.79 -1.75 -13.19
N PRO A 176 6.32 -2.35 -14.27
CA PRO A 176 7.73 -2.27 -14.60
C PRO A 176 8.23 -0.82 -14.67
N PHE A 177 9.41 -0.53 -14.12
CA PHE A 177 9.92 0.84 -14.03
C PHE A 177 10.00 1.56 -15.38
N ASN A 178 10.35 0.85 -16.46
CA ASN A 178 10.41 1.42 -17.81
C ASN A 178 9.05 1.90 -18.33
N GLN A 179 7.93 1.42 -17.79
CA GLN A 179 6.58 1.88 -18.15
C GLN A 179 6.15 3.10 -17.33
N ILE A 180 6.74 3.32 -16.17
CA ILE A 180 6.33 4.35 -15.21
C ILE A 180 7.38 5.44 -14.96
N SER A 181 8.59 5.32 -15.50
CA SER A 181 9.71 6.23 -15.20
C SER A 181 9.35 7.70 -15.42
N ARG A 182 8.70 8.02 -16.54
CA ARG A 182 8.18 9.37 -16.82
C ARG A 182 7.23 9.85 -15.72
N ARG A 183 6.27 9.00 -15.34
CA ARG A 183 5.29 9.32 -14.29
C ARG A 183 5.96 9.50 -12.93
N ILE A 184 6.95 8.69 -12.60
CA ILE A 184 7.73 8.81 -11.36
C ILE A 184 8.48 10.14 -11.30
N ILE A 185 9.08 10.58 -12.41
CA ILE A 185 9.73 11.89 -12.51
C ILE A 185 8.72 13.03 -12.34
N GLU A 186 7.53 12.91 -12.94
CA GLU A 186 6.44 13.88 -12.76
C GLU A 186 6.00 13.98 -11.29
N ILE A 187 5.81 12.83 -10.61
CA ILE A 187 5.47 12.78 -9.19
C ILE A 187 6.58 13.41 -8.35
N ALA A 188 7.86 13.14 -8.65
CA ALA A 188 8.98 13.75 -7.94
C ALA A 188 8.98 15.28 -8.05
N ARG A 189 8.70 15.83 -9.23
CA ARG A 189 8.57 17.28 -9.44
C ARG A 189 7.39 17.87 -8.68
N GLU A 190 6.25 17.19 -8.68
CA GLU A 190 5.08 17.61 -7.91
C GLU A 190 5.36 17.61 -6.41
N PHE A 191 6.05 16.59 -5.88
CA PHE A 191 6.48 16.58 -4.49
C PHE A 191 7.38 17.76 -4.13
N LYS A 192 8.36 18.07 -4.98
CA LYS A 192 9.24 19.23 -4.76
C LYS A 192 8.42 20.52 -4.65
N LYS A 193 7.55 20.75 -5.63
CA LYS A 193 6.65 21.92 -5.66
C LYS A 193 5.75 21.97 -4.43
N LEU A 194 5.16 20.84 -4.02
CA LEU A 194 4.33 20.78 -2.82
C LEU A 194 5.13 21.09 -1.55
N GLY A 195 6.33 20.56 -1.41
CA GLY A 195 7.20 20.84 -0.27
C GLY A 195 7.58 22.33 -0.18
N GLU A 196 7.88 22.96 -1.31
CA GLU A 196 8.18 24.40 -1.39
C GLU A 196 6.97 25.26 -1.01
N ILE A 197 5.77 24.93 -1.51
CA ILE A 197 4.55 25.71 -1.24
C ILE A 197 4.04 25.51 0.19
N THR A 198 4.07 24.28 0.70
CA THR A 198 3.46 23.94 2.00
C THR A 198 4.42 24.08 3.17
N GLY A 199 5.73 24.04 2.92
CA GLY A 199 6.79 23.93 3.93
C GLY A 199 7.01 22.50 4.44
N GLU A 200 6.29 21.50 3.90
CA GLU A 200 6.40 20.11 4.33
C GLU A 200 7.69 19.45 3.80
N LYS A 201 8.70 19.37 4.66
CA LYS A 201 10.01 18.75 4.36
C LYS A 201 9.90 17.30 3.88
N GLU A 202 8.87 16.58 4.34
CA GLU A 202 8.66 15.20 3.95
C GLU A 202 8.38 15.07 2.44
N PHE A 203 7.69 16.02 1.80
CA PHE A 203 7.52 16.01 0.36
C PHE A 203 8.83 16.22 -0.37
N LEU A 204 9.70 17.12 0.12
CA LEU A 204 11.05 17.30 -0.45
C LEU A 204 11.85 15.99 -0.34
N GLY A 205 11.83 15.33 0.81
CA GLY A 205 12.48 14.04 0.99
C GLY A 205 11.97 12.96 0.04
N ASN A 206 10.66 12.92 -0.21
CA ASN A 206 10.05 11.99 -1.17
C ASN A 206 10.40 12.32 -2.63
N SER A 207 10.57 13.60 -2.98
CA SER A 207 11.09 14.01 -4.28
C SER A 207 12.50 13.46 -4.50
N GLU A 208 13.39 13.70 -3.53
CA GLU A 208 14.78 13.22 -3.57
C GLU A 208 14.84 11.69 -3.66
N ALA A 209 14.02 10.97 -2.89
CA ALA A 209 13.93 9.51 -2.95
C ALA A 209 13.51 8.99 -4.34
N LEU A 210 12.60 9.66 -5.03
CA LEU A 210 12.17 9.25 -6.38
C LEU A 210 13.20 9.60 -7.46
N ILE A 211 13.94 10.70 -7.29
CA ILE A 211 15.07 11.05 -8.15
C ILE A 211 16.20 10.02 -7.96
N GLY A 212 16.53 9.68 -6.72
CA GLY A 212 17.49 8.63 -6.38
C GLY A 212 17.12 7.30 -7.02
N ARG A 213 15.88 6.85 -6.83
CA ARG A 213 15.35 5.63 -7.48
C ARG A 213 15.45 5.68 -9.00
N THR A 214 15.17 6.83 -9.62
CA THR A 214 15.32 7.00 -11.07
C THR A 214 16.76 6.79 -11.51
N PHE A 215 17.73 7.42 -10.85
CA PHE A 215 19.15 7.21 -11.15
C PHE A 215 19.61 5.78 -10.93
N PHE A 216 19.12 5.13 -9.87
CA PHE A 216 19.39 3.74 -9.55
C PHE A 216 18.97 2.80 -10.68
N HIS A 217 17.74 2.96 -11.19
CA HIS A 217 17.25 2.16 -12.32
C HIS A 217 18.00 2.42 -13.62
N TYR A 218 18.60 3.61 -13.78
CA TYR A 218 19.50 3.91 -14.90
C TYR A 218 20.96 3.48 -14.65
N GLY A 219 21.24 2.77 -13.56
CA GLY A 219 22.59 2.28 -13.22
C GLY A 219 23.54 3.37 -12.74
N ASN A 220 23.06 4.59 -12.45
CA ASN A 220 23.87 5.69 -11.94
C ASN A 220 23.87 5.69 -10.41
N TYR A 221 24.47 4.64 -9.82
CA TYR A 221 24.42 4.37 -8.38
C TYR A 221 25.04 5.48 -7.53
N LEU A 222 26.09 6.14 -8.00
CA LEU A 222 26.72 7.25 -7.27
C LEU A 222 25.79 8.46 -7.13
N ARG A 223 25.06 8.82 -8.20
CA ARG A 223 24.05 9.89 -8.11
C ARG A 223 22.85 9.45 -7.30
N ALA A 224 22.41 8.21 -7.45
CA ALA A 224 21.31 7.65 -6.68
C ALA A 224 21.58 7.76 -5.16
N LEU A 225 22.78 7.34 -4.73
CA LEU A 225 23.28 7.43 -3.36
C LEU A 225 23.22 8.85 -2.80
N LYS A 226 23.65 9.85 -3.57
CA LYS A 226 23.60 11.25 -3.14
C LYS A 226 22.17 11.70 -2.81
N HIS A 227 21.21 11.33 -3.66
CA HIS A 227 19.80 11.69 -3.50
C HIS A 227 19.13 10.92 -2.35
N ASP A 228 19.40 9.63 -2.22
CA ASP A 228 18.82 8.80 -1.16
C ASP A 228 19.35 9.18 0.23
N LEU A 229 20.62 9.57 0.36
CA LEU A 229 21.17 10.13 1.60
C LEU A 229 20.51 11.47 1.98
N LEU A 230 20.17 12.31 1.00
CA LEU A 230 19.43 13.54 1.25
C LEU A 230 17.98 13.25 1.66
N ALA A 231 17.33 12.29 1.01
CA ALA A 231 15.98 11.86 1.33
C ALA A 231 15.84 11.40 2.79
N LEU A 232 16.79 10.59 3.29
CA LEU A 232 16.78 10.10 4.67
C LEU A 232 16.79 11.22 5.74
N LYS A 233 17.43 12.36 5.45
CA LYS A 233 17.46 13.52 6.35
C LYS A 233 16.11 14.25 6.43
N LEU A 234 15.29 14.11 5.40
CA LEU A 234 14.06 14.87 5.21
C LEU A 234 12.79 14.07 5.51
N ILE A 235 12.80 12.77 5.21
CA ILE A 235 11.67 11.86 5.46
C ILE A 235 11.56 11.60 6.96
N LYS A 236 10.33 11.63 7.48
CA LYS A 236 10.04 11.30 8.89
C LYS A 236 9.37 9.94 9.02
N ASN A 237 8.50 9.59 8.07
CA ASN A 237 7.81 8.31 8.05
C ASN A 237 8.82 7.14 8.01
N ILE A 238 8.66 6.21 8.96
CA ILE A 238 9.59 5.10 9.12
C ILE A 238 9.54 4.10 7.96
N GLU A 239 8.36 3.87 7.38
CA GLU A 239 8.17 2.93 6.28
C GLU A 239 8.85 3.45 5.01
N GLU A 240 8.72 4.75 4.76
CA GLU A 240 9.40 5.42 3.65
C GLU A 240 10.92 5.40 3.82
N LYS A 241 11.43 5.61 5.04
CA LYS A 241 12.84 5.40 5.33
C LYS A 241 13.28 3.98 5.02
N CYS A 242 12.49 2.96 5.39
CA CYS A 242 12.81 1.58 5.07
C CYS A 242 12.98 1.31 3.58
N VAL A 243 12.12 1.92 2.75
CA VAL A 243 12.24 1.81 1.28
C VAL A 243 13.53 2.45 0.77
N VAL A 244 13.91 3.63 1.31
CA VAL A 244 15.16 4.32 0.93
C VAL A 244 16.39 3.53 1.39
N PHE A 245 16.40 3.04 2.62
CA PHE A 245 17.51 2.25 3.18
C PHE A 245 17.81 0.99 2.37
N MET A 246 16.78 0.31 1.89
CA MET A 246 16.97 -0.86 1.02
C MET A 246 17.69 -0.52 -0.28
N ARG A 247 17.36 0.62 -0.89
CA ARG A 247 18.08 1.07 -2.09
C ARG A 247 19.52 1.47 -1.77
N LEU A 248 19.75 2.18 -0.67
CA LEU A 248 21.12 2.50 -0.21
C LEU A 248 21.95 1.24 -0.03
N ALA A 249 21.38 0.18 0.55
CA ALA A 249 22.07 -1.10 0.73
C ALA A 249 22.50 -1.69 -0.62
N ASP A 250 21.61 -1.70 -1.61
CA ASP A 250 21.93 -2.15 -2.96
C ASP A 250 22.95 -1.23 -3.65
N GLU A 251 22.84 0.09 -3.50
CA GLU A 251 23.78 1.07 -4.06
C GLU A 251 25.20 0.88 -3.54
N TYR A 252 25.37 0.72 -2.22
CA TYR A 252 26.67 0.41 -1.64
C TYR A 252 27.20 -0.95 -2.12
N ALA A 253 26.32 -1.94 -2.31
CA ALA A 253 26.71 -3.23 -2.85
C ALA A 253 27.17 -3.14 -4.32
N PHE A 254 26.45 -2.41 -5.17
CA PHE A 254 26.83 -2.18 -6.58
C PHE A 254 28.11 -1.36 -6.72
N LEU A 255 28.34 -0.39 -5.83
CA LEU A 255 29.57 0.40 -5.77
C LEU A 255 30.72 -0.36 -5.09
N ASN A 256 30.49 -1.59 -4.61
CA ASN A 256 31.46 -2.42 -3.89
C ASN A 256 32.07 -1.70 -2.67
N ILE A 257 31.22 -1.07 -1.85
CA ILE A 257 31.59 -0.35 -0.61
C ILE A 257 31.04 -1.11 0.60
N PRO A 258 31.57 -2.31 0.94
CA PRO A 258 30.98 -3.19 1.95
C PRO A 258 30.97 -2.59 3.36
N LYS A 259 31.94 -1.73 3.70
CA LYS A 259 32.02 -1.08 5.02
C LYS A 259 30.82 -0.16 5.26
N GLU A 260 30.44 0.65 4.27
CA GLU A 260 29.29 1.55 4.39
C GLU A 260 27.96 0.78 4.37
N PHE A 261 27.87 -0.27 3.54
CA PHE A 261 26.72 -1.18 3.59
C PHE A 261 26.52 -1.75 5.00
N LEU A 262 27.58 -2.28 5.63
CA LEU A 262 27.53 -2.84 6.98
C LEU A 262 27.08 -1.80 8.01
N ARG A 263 27.66 -0.60 7.97
CA ARG A 263 27.27 0.50 8.86
C ARG A 263 25.79 0.85 8.72
N VAL A 264 25.32 1.05 7.48
CA VAL A 264 23.91 1.41 7.21
C VAL A 264 22.97 0.28 7.57
N ARG A 265 23.34 -0.98 7.32
CA ARG A 265 22.57 -2.15 7.74
C ARG A 265 22.35 -2.15 9.25
N ASP A 266 23.40 -1.91 10.03
CA ASP A 266 23.33 -1.96 11.49
C ASP A 266 22.47 -0.82 12.05
N GLU A 267 22.63 0.41 11.53
CA GLU A 267 21.74 1.54 11.84
C GLU A 267 20.27 1.26 11.46
N PHE A 268 20.08 0.52 10.37
CA PHE A 268 18.77 0.25 9.82
C PHE A 268 18.01 -0.83 10.59
N ILE A 269 18.69 -1.88 11.04
CA ILE A 269 18.07 -2.99 11.79
C ILE A 269 17.33 -2.47 13.03
N ASP A 270 17.90 -1.51 13.76
CA ASP A 270 17.24 -0.88 14.91
C ASP A 270 15.95 -0.11 14.54
N THR A 271 15.94 0.45 13.33
CA THR A 271 14.76 1.15 12.79
C THR A 271 13.70 0.15 12.32
N LEU A 272 14.10 -1.01 11.80
CA LEU A 272 13.19 -2.05 11.30
C LEU A 272 12.26 -2.61 12.36
N PHE A 273 12.76 -2.82 13.58
CA PHE A 273 11.96 -3.36 14.69
C PHE A 273 10.78 -2.46 15.10
N LYS A 274 10.73 -1.22 14.61
CA LYS A 274 9.65 -0.26 14.87
C LYS A 274 8.61 -0.20 13.74
N GLY A 275 8.85 -0.89 12.62
CA GLY A 275 7.97 -0.90 11.45
C GLY A 275 6.86 -1.96 11.51
N ARG A 276 5.99 -1.96 10.48
CA ARG A 276 5.01 -3.04 10.27
C ARG A 276 5.69 -4.35 9.88
N ASP A 277 5.08 -5.49 10.22
CA ASP A 277 5.58 -6.83 9.90
C ASP A 277 5.90 -7.02 8.39
N ASP A 278 5.10 -6.42 7.50
CA ASP A 278 5.33 -6.53 6.06
C ASP A 278 6.55 -5.72 5.60
N MET A 279 6.82 -4.59 6.25
CA MET A 279 8.01 -3.78 6.01
C MET A 279 9.25 -4.48 6.56
N TRP A 280 9.16 -5.13 7.71
CA TRP A 280 10.26 -5.93 8.25
C TRP A 280 10.64 -7.07 7.29
N CYS A 281 9.65 -7.82 6.80
CA CYS A 281 9.85 -8.86 5.79
C CYS A 281 10.50 -8.30 4.51
N PHE A 282 10.00 -7.15 4.01
CA PHE A 282 10.53 -6.49 2.82
C PHE A 282 11.99 -6.06 2.99
N SER A 283 12.34 -5.54 4.16
CA SER A 283 13.68 -5.05 4.44
C SER A 283 14.71 -6.13 4.67
N LEU A 284 14.36 -7.23 5.36
CA LEU A 284 15.23 -8.40 5.46
C LEU A 284 15.55 -8.98 4.08
N LYS A 285 14.56 -9.01 3.17
CA LYS A 285 14.77 -9.37 1.76
C LYS A 285 15.82 -8.46 1.11
N GLY A 286 15.72 -7.14 1.32
CA GLY A 286 16.70 -6.17 0.79
C GLY A 286 18.11 -6.39 1.32
N ILE A 287 18.26 -6.63 2.62
CA ILE A 287 19.58 -6.90 3.22
C ILE A 287 20.17 -8.20 2.66
N SER A 288 19.36 -9.25 2.49
CA SER A 288 19.78 -10.49 1.82
C SER A 288 20.29 -10.22 0.40
N GLN A 289 19.57 -9.38 -0.35
CA GLN A 289 19.89 -9.04 -1.72
C GLN A 289 21.22 -8.26 -1.82
N ALA A 290 21.44 -7.25 -0.98
CA ALA A 290 22.70 -6.51 -0.93
C ALA A 290 23.89 -7.42 -0.55
N ASN A 291 23.72 -8.31 0.44
CA ASN A 291 24.75 -9.33 0.76
C ASN A 291 25.01 -10.27 -0.43
N SER A 292 23.95 -10.63 -1.16
CA SER A 292 24.09 -11.45 -2.36
C SER A 292 24.94 -10.73 -3.39
N LEU A 293 24.66 -9.44 -3.66
CA LEU A 293 25.45 -8.61 -4.59
C LEU A 293 26.93 -8.55 -4.20
N LEU A 294 27.24 -8.41 -2.91
CA LEU A 294 28.60 -8.43 -2.35
C LEU A 294 29.28 -9.82 -2.31
N GLY A 295 28.60 -10.89 -2.72
CA GLY A 295 29.17 -12.25 -2.71
C GLY A 295 29.19 -12.91 -1.32
N ARG A 296 28.43 -12.38 -0.35
CA ARG A 296 28.35 -12.86 1.03
C ARG A 296 27.23 -13.89 1.18
N GLU A 297 27.49 -15.10 0.69
CA GLU A 297 26.49 -16.16 0.57
C GLU A 297 25.80 -16.50 1.90
N LYS A 298 26.58 -16.71 2.97
CA LYS A 298 26.05 -17.13 4.29
C LYS A 298 25.12 -16.07 4.87
N GLU A 299 25.52 -14.81 4.84
CA GLU A 299 24.73 -13.68 5.34
C GLU A 299 23.49 -13.45 4.48
N ALA A 300 23.63 -13.53 3.16
CA ALA A 300 22.50 -13.44 2.25
C ALA A 300 21.43 -14.51 2.55
N ARG A 301 21.85 -15.78 2.72
CA ARG A 301 20.95 -16.87 3.09
C ARG A 301 20.27 -16.63 4.43
N HIS A 302 21.05 -16.25 5.45
CA HIS A 302 20.54 -15.97 6.79
C HIS A 302 19.39 -14.95 6.78
N TYR A 303 19.60 -13.77 6.18
CA TYR A 303 18.55 -12.74 6.12
C TYR A 303 17.35 -13.14 5.27
N LEU A 304 17.55 -13.96 4.23
CA LEU A 304 16.45 -14.48 3.43
C LEU A 304 15.60 -15.48 4.21
N ASP A 305 16.23 -16.33 5.03
CA ASP A 305 15.54 -17.25 5.94
C ASP A 305 14.75 -16.49 7.01
N GLU A 306 15.33 -15.44 7.61
CA GLU A 306 14.60 -14.58 8.54
C GLU A 306 13.39 -13.92 7.87
N ALA A 307 13.53 -13.44 6.63
CA ALA A 307 12.43 -12.84 5.89
C ALA A 307 11.28 -13.84 5.67
N TRP A 308 11.60 -15.10 5.33
CA TRP A 308 10.63 -16.20 5.25
C TRP A 308 9.99 -16.53 6.60
N GLN A 309 10.76 -16.51 7.68
CA GLN A 309 10.24 -16.74 9.03
C GLN A 309 9.22 -15.67 9.42
N VAL A 310 9.51 -14.39 9.18
CA VAL A 310 8.56 -13.29 9.38
C VAL A 310 7.31 -13.53 8.53
N TYR A 311 7.49 -13.87 7.25
CA TYR A 311 6.35 -14.17 6.37
C TYR A 311 5.49 -15.31 6.91
N HIS A 312 6.07 -16.43 7.33
CA HIS A 312 5.32 -17.60 7.80
C HIS A 312 4.63 -17.37 9.15
N THR A 313 5.28 -16.65 10.07
CA THR A 313 4.78 -16.45 11.43
C THR A 313 3.80 -15.27 11.53
N LYS A 314 4.07 -14.16 10.81
CA LYS A 314 3.34 -12.90 10.93
C LYS A 314 2.40 -12.62 9.76
N LEU A 315 2.76 -12.98 8.52
CA LEU A 315 1.99 -12.56 7.33
C LEU A 315 1.10 -13.66 6.77
N LYS A 316 1.55 -14.91 6.73
CA LYS A 316 0.86 -16.03 6.05
C LYS A 316 -0.56 -16.27 6.59
N LYS A 317 -0.74 -16.13 7.91
CA LYS A 317 -2.03 -16.31 8.61
C LYS A 317 -2.96 -15.10 8.48
N ASN A 318 -2.41 -13.92 8.16
CA ASN A 318 -3.17 -12.69 8.00
C ASN A 318 -3.65 -12.56 6.55
N TYR A 319 -4.92 -12.88 6.28
CA TYR A 319 -5.51 -12.66 4.95
C TYR A 319 -5.49 -11.16 4.58
N GLY A 320 -4.88 -10.83 3.44
CA GLY A 320 -4.58 -9.45 3.05
C GLY A 320 -3.23 -8.98 3.60
N LYS A 321 -3.12 -7.69 3.94
CA LYS A 321 -1.90 -7.05 4.49
C LYS A 321 -0.62 -7.38 3.70
N TYR A 322 -0.64 -7.17 2.38
CA TYR A 322 0.54 -7.32 1.52
C TYR A 322 1.08 -8.76 1.41
N LYS A 323 0.34 -9.77 1.89
CA LYS A 323 0.77 -11.18 1.88
C LYS A 323 1.25 -11.64 0.49
N HIS A 324 0.45 -11.45 -0.56
CA HIS A 324 0.82 -12.01 -1.86
C HIS A 324 2.00 -11.28 -2.49
N ILE A 325 2.06 -9.95 -2.40
CA ILE A 325 3.20 -9.18 -2.88
C ILE A 325 4.50 -9.56 -2.16
N ARG A 326 4.48 -9.74 -0.83
CA ARG A 326 5.66 -10.21 -0.09
C ARG A 326 6.07 -11.62 -0.50
N LYS A 327 5.12 -12.53 -0.70
CA LYS A 327 5.42 -13.89 -1.18
C LYS A 327 6.07 -13.87 -2.57
N ILE A 328 5.56 -13.05 -3.49
CA ILE A 328 6.15 -12.86 -4.83
C ILE A 328 7.59 -12.35 -4.70
N GLN A 329 7.82 -11.32 -3.89
CA GLN A 329 9.14 -10.72 -3.66
C GLN A 329 10.14 -11.72 -3.05
N LEU A 330 9.71 -12.53 -2.08
CA LEU A 330 10.57 -13.56 -1.46
C LEU A 330 10.91 -14.68 -2.43
N ASN A 331 9.95 -15.19 -3.20
CA ASN A 331 10.22 -16.18 -4.24
C ASN A 331 11.18 -15.64 -5.31
N PHE A 332 11.05 -14.35 -5.65
CA PHE A 332 11.98 -13.70 -6.58
C PHE A 332 13.39 -13.61 -5.99
N ALA A 333 13.53 -13.25 -4.71
CA ALA A 333 14.81 -13.24 -4.01
C ALA A 333 15.44 -14.64 -3.92
N GLU A 334 14.65 -15.68 -3.65
CA GLU A 334 15.10 -17.09 -3.69
C GLU A 334 15.65 -17.48 -5.06
N TYR A 335 14.92 -17.12 -6.11
CA TYR A 335 15.36 -17.36 -7.49
C TYR A 335 16.70 -16.67 -7.78
N GLN A 336 16.85 -15.40 -7.40
CA GLN A 336 18.09 -14.64 -7.60
C GLN A 336 19.25 -15.22 -6.78
N PHE A 337 19.02 -15.53 -5.50
CA PHE A 337 20.03 -16.13 -4.61
C PHE A 337 20.55 -17.44 -5.19
N LYS A 338 19.65 -18.35 -5.58
CA LYS A 338 20.03 -19.66 -6.15
C LYS A 338 20.75 -19.51 -7.49
N LYS A 339 20.34 -18.57 -8.33
CA LYS A 339 21.04 -18.28 -9.60
C LYS A 339 22.49 -17.82 -9.36
N LYS A 340 22.75 -17.11 -8.26
CA LYS A 340 24.08 -16.58 -7.94
C LYS A 340 25.00 -17.59 -7.24
N PHE A 341 24.50 -18.31 -6.25
CA PHE A 341 25.32 -19.16 -5.37
C PHE A 341 25.06 -20.66 -5.50
N GLY A 342 23.91 -21.07 -6.04
CA GLY A 342 23.51 -22.48 -6.09
C GLY A 342 24.18 -23.25 -7.22
N SER A 343 24.56 -24.51 -6.95
CA SER A 343 25.12 -25.45 -7.94
C SER A 343 24.10 -26.43 -8.56
N LYS A 344 22.77 -26.24 -8.41
CA LYS A 344 21.77 -27.29 -8.70
C LYS A 344 20.45 -26.87 -9.37
N SER A 345 19.73 -27.91 -9.81
CA SER A 345 18.87 -28.07 -11.00
C SER A 345 17.87 -26.96 -11.36
N GLU A 346 17.82 -26.72 -12.67
CA GLU A 346 16.85 -25.87 -13.39
C GLU A 346 15.40 -26.06 -12.92
N ARG A 347 15.04 -27.28 -12.46
CA ARG A 347 13.70 -27.62 -11.96
C ARG A 347 13.26 -26.79 -10.75
N GLN A 348 14.13 -26.55 -9.77
CA GLN A 348 13.75 -25.77 -8.58
C GLN A 348 13.53 -24.29 -8.91
N SER A 349 14.39 -23.73 -9.77
CA SER A 349 14.25 -22.36 -10.28
C SER A 349 12.97 -22.18 -11.08
N ASN A 350 12.59 -23.18 -11.87
CA ASN A 350 11.33 -23.19 -12.63
C ASN A 350 10.09 -23.17 -11.73
N ASN A 351 10.13 -23.81 -10.55
CA ASN A 351 9.02 -23.76 -9.59
C ASN A 351 8.78 -22.35 -9.05
N PHE A 352 9.85 -21.63 -8.67
CA PHE A 352 9.72 -20.24 -8.20
C PHE A 352 9.18 -19.33 -9.30
N LEU A 353 9.71 -19.42 -10.53
CA LEU A 353 9.23 -18.63 -11.66
C LEU A 353 7.75 -18.89 -11.98
N SER A 354 7.33 -20.16 -11.94
CA SER A 354 5.93 -20.54 -12.13
C SER A 354 5.03 -19.90 -11.07
N GLU A 355 5.42 -19.98 -9.79
CA GLU A 355 4.65 -19.40 -8.70
C GLU A 355 4.60 -17.86 -8.76
N ILE A 356 5.73 -17.21 -9.06
CA ILE A 356 5.82 -15.75 -9.26
C ILE A 356 4.85 -15.33 -10.37
N ASN A 357 4.91 -15.97 -11.54
CA ASN A 357 4.06 -15.62 -12.68
C ASN A 357 2.57 -15.85 -12.38
N ASN A 358 2.22 -16.94 -11.71
CA ASN A 358 0.85 -17.23 -11.32
C ASN A 358 0.30 -16.16 -10.36
N LEU A 359 1.00 -15.88 -9.26
CA LEU A 359 0.55 -14.90 -8.27
C LEU A 359 0.52 -13.47 -8.84
N SER A 360 1.51 -13.12 -9.66
CA SER A 360 1.59 -11.81 -10.31
C SER A 360 0.45 -11.60 -11.30
N SER A 361 0.06 -12.65 -12.03
CA SER A 361 -1.10 -12.62 -12.92
C SER A 361 -2.41 -12.42 -12.14
N ILE A 362 -2.64 -13.22 -11.10
CA ILE A 362 -3.85 -13.17 -10.28
C ILE A 362 -4.02 -11.81 -9.57
N CYS A 363 -2.92 -11.27 -9.04
CA CYS A 363 -2.95 -10.05 -8.22
C CYS A 363 -2.65 -8.76 -9.01
N GLY A 364 -2.28 -8.88 -10.29
CA GLY A 364 -1.99 -7.74 -11.17
C GLY A 364 -0.59 -7.11 -11.00
N TYR A 365 0.36 -7.77 -10.34
CA TYR A 365 1.72 -7.24 -10.12
C TYR A 365 2.64 -7.49 -11.33
N LYS A 366 2.44 -6.71 -12.40
CA LYS A 366 3.16 -6.85 -13.67
C LYS A 366 4.69 -6.68 -13.54
N VAL A 367 5.19 -5.95 -12.54
CA VAL A 367 6.64 -5.76 -12.32
C VAL A 367 7.41 -7.07 -12.09
N TYR A 368 6.75 -8.12 -11.57
CA TYR A 368 7.38 -9.43 -11.35
C TYR A 368 7.06 -10.46 -12.44
N GLN A 369 6.41 -10.07 -13.54
CA GLN A 369 6.17 -10.99 -14.65
C GLN A 369 7.48 -11.19 -15.44
N ILE A 370 8.14 -12.31 -15.16
CA ILE A 370 9.43 -12.64 -15.77
C ILE A 370 9.18 -13.26 -17.14
N LYS A 371 9.43 -12.49 -18.21
CA LYS A 371 9.45 -13.03 -19.58
C LYS A 371 10.73 -13.84 -19.78
N LYS A 372 10.61 -15.10 -20.24
CA LYS A 372 11.72 -16.05 -20.47
C LYS A 372 12.94 -15.51 -21.23
N ARG A 373 12.85 -14.36 -21.93
CA ARG A 373 13.90 -13.78 -22.76
C ARG A 373 14.61 -12.54 -22.20
N PHE A 374 14.18 -11.98 -21.08
CA PHE A 374 14.83 -10.80 -20.49
C PHE A 374 14.75 -10.90 -18.97
N ILE A 375 15.88 -11.21 -18.35
CA ILE A 375 16.10 -10.91 -16.93
C ILE A 375 17.18 -9.82 -16.93
N PRO A 376 16.82 -8.54 -17.02
CA PRO A 376 17.76 -7.51 -16.62
C PRO A 376 18.17 -7.85 -15.18
N MET A 377 19.48 -7.88 -14.90
CA MET A 377 20.00 -7.87 -13.52
C MET A 377 19.49 -6.64 -12.72
N VAL A 378 18.78 -5.71 -13.37
CA VAL A 378 18.32 -4.41 -12.88
C VAL A 378 16.80 -4.34 -12.66
N VAL A 379 16.07 -5.47 -12.68
CA VAL A 379 14.69 -5.46 -12.14
C VAL A 379 14.80 -5.55 -10.60
N LEU A 380 14.96 -4.38 -10.01
CA LEU A 380 15.10 -4.12 -8.58
C LEU A 380 13.87 -3.41 -8.03
#